data_AF-A0A9N9SGK4-F1
#
_entry.id   AF-A0A9N9SGK4-F1
#
_cell.length_a   1.000
_cell.length_b   1.000
_cell.length_c   1.000
_cell.angle_alpha   90.00
_cell.angle_beta   90.00
_cell.angle_gamma   90.00
#
_symmetry.space_group_name_H-M   'P 1'
#
loop_
_entity.id
_entity.type
_entity.pdbx_description
1 polymer ?
#
loop_
_entity_poly.entity_id
_entity_poly.type
_entity_poly.pdbx_seq_one_letter_code
_entity_poly.pdbx_strand_id
1 'polypeptide(L)'
;MMTETVVNVQEAPNNNAPNKQQPAASGQPQSAVAWIRINLNYFKTTPGILKLVEFIVGILCMALASPAYYGGTEFFLFVVITSFILNIIWICVYLLGIREAINGPINWILTELLNTGIITVFYIIAFIVQLIVSASINHLYSHRGPYIAAGVFGLVNAGVFGFASYLLSLEWKRSKSTN
;
A
#
# COMPACT_ATOMS: atom_id res chain seq x y z
N MET A 1 -22.48 -61.27 -54.34
CA MET A 1 -21.72 -59.99 -54.36
C MET A 1 -21.34 -59.69 -52.92
N MET A 2 -20.04 -59.64 -52.63
CA MET A 2 -19.47 -59.53 -51.28
C MET A 2 -19.56 -58.11 -50.75
N THR A 3 -19.98 -57.96 -49.49
CA THR A 3 -19.99 -56.71 -48.73
C THR A 3 -18.59 -56.49 -48.16
N GLU A 4 -17.90 -55.43 -48.60
CA GLU A 4 -16.59 -55.08 -48.05
C GLU A 4 -16.76 -54.38 -46.70
N THR A 5 -16.30 -55.04 -45.65
CA THR A 5 -16.20 -54.49 -44.29
C THR A 5 -14.94 -53.64 -44.22
N VAL A 6 -15.09 -52.32 -44.21
CA VAL A 6 -13.97 -51.37 -44.08
C VAL A 6 -13.47 -51.39 -42.63
N VAL A 7 -12.31 -52.03 -42.41
CA VAL A 7 -11.62 -52.04 -41.11
C VAL A 7 -10.83 -50.75 -41.00
N ASN A 8 -11.25 -49.84 -40.10
CA ASN A 8 -10.50 -48.63 -39.80
C ASN A 8 -9.28 -49.01 -38.95
N VAL A 9 -8.09 -48.91 -39.54
CA VAL A 9 -6.81 -49.22 -38.87
C VAL A 9 -6.53 -48.14 -37.83
N GLN A 10 -6.53 -48.53 -36.56
CA GLN A 10 -6.09 -47.71 -35.44
C GLN A 10 -4.58 -47.43 -35.60
N GLU A 11 -4.22 -46.19 -35.91
CA GLU A 11 -2.84 -45.75 -36.07
C GLU A 11 -2.12 -45.78 -34.70
N ALA A 12 -1.06 -46.58 -34.60
CA ALA A 12 -0.19 -46.65 -33.43
C ALA A 12 0.69 -45.38 -33.34
N PRO A 13 1.05 -44.90 -32.14
CA PRO A 13 1.93 -43.74 -32.01
C PRO A 13 3.34 -44.06 -32.51
N ASN A 14 3.73 -43.45 -33.63
CA ASN A 14 5.05 -43.54 -34.22
C ASN A 14 6.03 -42.61 -33.47
N ASN A 15 6.94 -43.18 -32.70
CA ASN A 15 7.92 -42.50 -31.85
C ASN A 15 9.17 -41.97 -32.57
N ASN A 16 9.09 -41.73 -33.89
CA ASN A 16 10.26 -41.37 -34.68
C ASN A 16 10.06 -40.02 -35.41
N ALA A 17 10.05 -38.93 -34.65
CA ALA A 17 10.27 -37.59 -35.19
C ALA A 17 11.59 -37.04 -34.60
N PRO A 18 12.51 -36.49 -35.43
CA PRO A 18 13.83 -36.09 -34.97
C PRO A 18 13.74 -34.91 -33.99
N ASN A 19 14.46 -35.04 -32.87
CA ASN A 19 14.73 -33.99 -31.89
C ASN A 19 15.15 -32.69 -32.60
N LYS A 20 14.26 -31.69 -32.64
CA LYS A 20 14.67 -30.32 -32.91
C LYS A 20 15.42 -29.82 -31.69
N GLN A 21 16.74 -29.90 -31.76
CA GLN A 21 17.66 -29.23 -30.86
C GLN A 21 17.34 -27.73 -30.83
N GLN A 22 17.25 -27.25 -29.61
CA GLN A 22 17.09 -25.86 -29.20
C GLN A 22 18.29 -25.01 -29.66
N PRO A 23 18.06 -23.83 -30.27
CA PRO A 23 19.04 -22.76 -30.26
C PRO A 23 18.72 -21.80 -29.10
N ALA A 24 19.71 -21.61 -28.25
CA ALA A 24 19.76 -20.57 -27.25
C ALA A 24 19.91 -19.17 -27.87
N ALA A 25 19.57 -18.15 -27.08
CA ALA A 25 20.01 -16.76 -27.14
C ALA A 25 19.34 -15.81 -28.17
N SER A 26 18.18 -15.26 -27.79
CA SER A 26 18.04 -13.79 -27.80
C SER A 26 18.27 -13.30 -26.38
N GLY A 27 19.51 -12.89 -26.10
CA GLY A 27 19.87 -12.28 -24.82
C GLY A 27 19.12 -10.98 -24.61
N GLN A 28 17.99 -11.04 -23.91
CA GLN A 28 17.67 -9.97 -22.99
C GLN A 28 18.30 -10.37 -21.65
N PRO A 29 18.97 -9.44 -20.95
CA PRO A 29 19.47 -9.75 -19.62
C PRO A 29 18.26 -10.22 -18.81
N GLN A 30 18.27 -11.49 -18.44
CA GLN A 30 17.35 -12.08 -17.49
C GLN A 30 17.81 -11.55 -16.13
N SER A 31 17.63 -10.24 -15.95
CA SER A 31 17.98 -9.54 -14.74
C SER A 31 17.10 -10.13 -13.65
N ALA A 32 17.70 -10.45 -12.51
CA ALA A 32 17.05 -10.98 -11.31
C ALA A 32 15.95 -10.06 -10.71
N VAL A 33 15.50 -9.06 -11.47
CA VAL A 33 14.41 -8.11 -11.22
C VAL A 33 13.17 -8.35 -12.10
N ALA A 34 13.13 -9.41 -12.94
CA ALA A 34 11.98 -9.72 -13.80
C ALA A 34 10.66 -10.03 -13.05
N TRP A 35 10.72 -10.25 -11.73
CA TRP A 35 9.56 -10.45 -10.85
C TRP A 35 9.02 -9.14 -10.25
N ILE A 36 9.82 -8.07 -10.22
CA ILE A 36 9.42 -6.75 -9.74
C ILE A 36 8.83 -6.00 -10.94
N ARG A 37 7.51 -6.08 -11.10
CA ARG A 37 6.78 -5.26 -12.07
C ARG A 37 6.52 -3.91 -11.40
N ILE A 38 7.36 -2.92 -11.68
CA ILE A 38 7.14 -1.56 -11.18
C ILE A 38 5.80 -1.05 -11.73
N ASN A 39 4.80 -0.94 -10.86
CA ASN A 39 3.42 -0.60 -11.21
C ASN A 39 3.15 0.88 -10.93
N LEU A 40 3.72 1.77 -11.76
CA LEU A 40 3.51 3.22 -11.66
C LEU A 40 2.05 3.63 -11.85
N ASN A 41 1.23 2.78 -12.50
CA ASN A 41 -0.20 3.05 -12.67
C ASN A 41 -0.95 3.05 -11.34
N TYR A 42 -0.42 2.40 -10.30
CA TYR A 42 -1.01 2.41 -8.96
C TYR A 42 -1.17 3.84 -8.42
N PHE A 43 -0.19 4.72 -8.60
CA PHE A 43 -0.28 6.11 -8.13
C PHE A 43 -1.34 6.95 -8.85
N LYS A 44 -1.85 6.48 -9.98
CA LYS A 44 -2.95 7.11 -10.70
C LYS A 44 -4.33 6.65 -10.21
N THR A 45 -4.37 5.58 -9.41
CA THR A 45 -5.60 5.07 -8.81
C THR A 45 -5.97 5.87 -7.56
N THR A 46 -7.25 5.92 -7.23
CA THR A 46 -7.76 6.55 -6.00
C THR A 46 -6.95 6.18 -4.75
N PRO A 47 -6.71 4.89 -4.41
CA PRO A 47 -5.93 4.54 -3.22
C PRO A 47 -4.46 4.99 -3.29
N GLY A 48 -3.85 4.98 -4.48
CA GLY A 48 -2.48 5.46 -4.66
C GLY A 48 -2.34 6.96 -4.46
N ILE A 49 -3.31 7.75 -4.92
CA ILE A 49 -3.36 9.21 -4.68
C ILE A 49 -3.52 9.49 -3.18
N LEU A 50 -4.40 8.77 -2.49
CA LEU A 50 -4.59 8.93 -1.04
C LEU A 50 -3.29 8.69 -0.28
N LYS A 51 -2.56 7.61 -0.58
CA LYS A 51 -1.25 7.33 0.06
C LYS A 51 -0.23 8.44 -0.17
N LEU A 52 -0.22 9.05 -1.37
CA LEU A 52 0.65 10.17 -1.67
C LEU A 52 0.26 11.42 -0.88
N VAL A 53 -1.03 11.69 -0.72
CA VAL A 53 -1.53 12.79 0.13
C VAL A 53 -1.13 12.55 1.60
N GLU A 54 -1.35 11.35 2.12
CA GLU A 54 -0.94 10.96 3.49
C GLU A 54 0.58 11.15 3.71
N PHE A 55 1.37 10.82 2.69
CA PHE A 55 2.82 11.01 2.71
C PHE A 55 3.21 12.49 2.78
N ILE A 56 2.63 13.33 1.92
CA ILE A 56 2.92 14.77 1.88
C ILE A 56 2.47 15.45 3.17
N VAL A 57 1.25 15.16 3.64
CA VAL A 57 0.72 15.72 4.89
C VAL A 57 1.54 15.23 6.09
N GLY A 58 1.98 13.97 6.10
CA GLY A 58 2.89 13.45 7.11
C GLY A 58 4.21 14.22 7.20
N ILE A 59 4.80 14.60 6.07
CA ILE A 59 6.02 15.45 6.05
C ILE A 59 5.74 16.83 6.66
N LEU A 60 4.60 17.44 6.31
CA LEU A 60 4.21 18.73 6.88
C LEU A 60 4.00 18.64 8.40
N CYS A 61 3.37 17.57 8.89
CA CYS A 61 3.22 17.30 10.32
C CYS A 61 4.58 17.20 11.02
N MET A 62 5.56 16.48 10.45
CA MET A 62 6.92 16.38 11.01
C MET A 62 7.66 17.72 11.00
N ALA A 63 7.56 18.48 9.90
CA ALA A 63 8.23 19.76 9.77
C ALA A 63 7.70 20.81 10.76
N LEU A 64 6.38 20.80 11.02
CA LEU A 64 5.72 21.76 11.91
C LEU A 64 5.81 21.38 13.39
N ALA A 65 5.90 20.09 13.70
CA ALA A 65 6.03 19.61 15.07
C ALA A 65 7.48 19.64 15.60
N SER A 66 8.47 19.85 14.73
CA SER A 66 9.86 20.07 15.14
C SER A 66 10.05 21.53 15.59
N PRO A 67 10.66 21.81 16.77
CA PRO A 67 11.30 20.90 17.73
C PRO A 67 10.34 20.37 18.80
N ALA A 68 10.51 19.12 19.25
CA ALA A 68 9.67 18.52 20.31
C ALA A 68 10.21 18.85 21.71
N TYR A 69 9.84 20.01 22.26
CA TYR A 69 10.25 20.42 23.62
C TYR A 69 9.32 19.91 24.73
N TYR A 70 8.14 19.42 24.38
CA TYR A 70 7.09 19.04 25.33
C TYR A 70 6.69 17.58 25.12
N GLY A 71 6.49 16.80 26.19
CA GLY A 71 6.20 15.37 26.09
C GLY A 71 5.00 15.01 25.19
N GLY A 72 3.98 15.87 25.12
CA GLY A 72 2.86 15.61 24.20
C GLY A 72 3.21 15.83 22.72
N THR A 73 4.16 16.72 22.41
CA THR A 73 4.69 16.86 21.03
C THR A 73 5.57 15.69 20.61
N GLU A 74 6.27 15.06 21.56
CA GLU A 74 7.06 13.85 21.31
C GLU A 74 6.16 12.66 20.95
N PHE A 75 5.05 12.48 21.67
CA PHE A 75 4.06 11.47 21.34
C PHE A 75 3.44 11.67 19.95
N PHE A 76 3.12 12.93 19.60
CA PHE A 76 2.65 13.27 18.26
C PHE A 76 3.68 12.91 17.19
N LEU A 77 4.94 13.31 17.40
CA LEU A 77 6.03 13.01 16.46
C LEU A 77 6.23 11.50 16.28
N PHE A 78 6.17 10.73 17.37
CA PHE A 78 6.26 9.28 17.34
C PHE A 78 5.17 8.67 16.43
N VAL A 79 3.91 9.04 16.64
CA VAL A 79 2.79 8.55 15.82
C VAL A 79 2.97 8.95 14.36
N VAL A 80 3.34 10.20 14.09
CA VAL A 80 3.57 10.70 12.72
C VAL A 80 4.69 9.91 12.03
N ILE A 81 5.84 9.72 12.68
CA ILE A 81 6.98 8.98 12.11
C ILE A 81 6.63 7.51 11.88
N THR A 82 5.99 6.85 12.86
CA THR A 82 5.59 5.45 12.71
C THR A 82 4.60 5.27 11.56
N SER A 83 3.58 6.13 11.47
CA SER A 83 2.61 6.11 10.37
C SER A 83 3.25 6.37 9.00
N PHE A 84 4.24 7.26 8.95
CA PHE A 84 4.98 7.61 7.75
C PHE A 84 5.79 6.42 7.23
N ILE A 85 6.51 5.73 8.13
CA ILE A 85 7.25 4.50 7.79
C ILE A 85 6.30 3.41 7.27
N LEU A 86 5.18 3.17 7.97
CA LEU A 86 4.18 2.19 7.53
C LEU A 86 3.57 2.53 6.17
N ASN A 87 3.31 3.81 5.91
CA ASN A 87 2.79 4.25 4.61
C ASN A 87 3.83 4.05 3.49
N ILE A 88 5.11 4.35 3.73
CA ILE A 88 6.19 4.06 2.77
C ILE A 88 6.25 2.57 2.46
N ILE A 89 6.18 1.71 3.47
CA ILE A 89 6.18 0.25 3.26
C ILE A 89 5.01 -0.15 2.35
N TRP A 90 3.81 0.35 2.59
CA TRP A 90 2.66 0.09 1.72
C TRP A 90 2.85 0.62 0.30
N ILE A 91 3.37 1.83 0.16
CA ILE A 91 3.70 2.42 -1.14
C ILE A 91 4.68 1.51 -1.89
N CYS A 92 5.72 1.01 -1.23
CA CYS A 92 6.69 0.05 -1.81
C CYS A 92 6.02 -1.28 -2.20
N VAL A 93 5.18 -1.86 -1.33
CA VAL A 93 4.45 -3.11 -1.60
C VAL A 93 3.59 -2.98 -2.87
N TYR A 94 2.88 -1.87 -3.01
CA TYR A 94 2.05 -1.60 -4.17
C TYR A 94 2.85 -1.21 -5.42
N LEU A 95 3.94 -0.45 -5.26
CA LEU A 95 4.83 -0.07 -6.35
C LEU A 95 5.52 -1.27 -6.99
N LEU A 96 5.96 -2.22 -6.19
CA LEU A 96 6.70 -3.40 -6.66
C LEU A 96 5.77 -4.49 -7.21
N GLY A 97 4.44 -4.32 -7.14
CA GLY A 97 3.47 -5.33 -7.57
C GLY A 97 3.58 -6.63 -6.78
N ILE A 98 3.99 -6.55 -5.50
CA ILE A 98 4.23 -7.74 -4.67
C ILE A 98 2.93 -8.51 -4.42
N ARG A 99 1.77 -7.82 -4.47
CA ARG A 99 0.45 -8.45 -4.37
C ARG A 99 0.23 -9.50 -5.46
N GLU A 100 0.75 -9.27 -6.66
CA GLU A 100 0.64 -10.18 -7.82
C GLU A 100 1.74 -11.24 -7.82
N ALA A 101 2.87 -11.00 -7.16
CA ALA A 101 3.96 -11.96 -7.03
C ALA A 101 3.73 -13.00 -5.93
N ILE A 102 2.95 -12.67 -4.89
CA ILE A 102 2.63 -13.55 -3.76
C ILE A 102 1.20 -14.08 -3.89
N ASN A 103 1.05 -15.23 -4.57
CA ASN A 103 -0.20 -16.00 -4.69
C ASN A 103 -0.58 -16.74 -3.39
N GLY A 104 -0.42 -16.11 -2.23
CA GLY A 104 -0.81 -16.68 -0.93
C GLY A 104 -2.30 -16.46 -0.63
N PRO A 105 -2.92 -17.28 0.26
CA PRO A 105 -4.33 -17.12 0.68
C PRO A 105 -4.56 -15.90 1.62
N ILE A 106 -3.67 -14.90 1.59
CA ILE A 106 -3.71 -13.76 2.50
C ILE A 106 -4.62 -12.69 1.91
N ASN A 107 -5.62 -12.26 2.69
CA ASN A 107 -6.49 -11.14 2.35
C ASN A 107 -5.73 -9.81 2.50
N TRP A 108 -4.96 -9.43 1.48
CA TRP A 108 -4.19 -8.19 1.43
C TRP A 108 -5.02 -6.94 1.79
N ILE A 109 -6.26 -6.89 1.31
CA ILE A 109 -7.21 -5.80 1.58
C ILE A 109 -7.53 -5.66 3.08
N LEU A 110 -7.63 -6.78 3.80
CA LEU A 110 -7.98 -6.79 5.23
C LEU A 110 -6.79 -6.36 6.08
N THR A 111 -5.59 -6.83 5.73
CA THR A 111 -4.35 -6.44 6.40
C THR A 111 -4.10 -4.94 6.27
N GLU A 112 -4.30 -4.39 5.06
CA GLU A 112 -4.20 -2.95 4.85
C GLU A 112 -5.28 -2.18 5.60
N LEU A 113 -6.53 -2.67 5.63
CA LEU A 113 -7.62 -2.05 6.36
C LEU A 113 -7.33 -1.95 7.85
N LEU A 114 -6.85 -3.04 8.43
CA LEU A 114 -6.51 -3.10 9.85
C LEU A 114 -5.36 -2.15 10.18
N ASN A 115 -4.28 -2.17 9.38
CA ASN A 115 -3.15 -1.27 9.58
C ASN A 115 -3.55 0.20 9.47
N THR A 116 -4.26 0.56 8.40
CA THR A 116 -4.73 1.93 8.16
C THR A 116 -5.70 2.38 9.24
N GLY A 117 -6.63 1.51 9.65
CA GLY A 117 -7.58 1.79 10.72
C GLY A 117 -6.92 2.03 12.08
N ILE A 118 -5.91 1.21 12.44
CA ILE A 118 -5.12 1.41 13.66
C ILE A 118 -4.41 2.77 13.60
N ILE A 119 -3.73 3.07 12.49
CA ILE A 119 -3.05 4.37 12.29
C ILE A 119 -4.02 5.54 12.45
N THR A 120 -5.23 5.46 11.90
CA THR A 120 -6.27 6.49 12.06
C THR A 120 -6.58 6.76 13.53
N VAL A 121 -6.79 5.72 14.34
CA VAL A 121 -7.09 5.87 15.77
C VAL A 121 -5.92 6.53 16.50
N PHE A 122 -4.70 6.08 16.24
CA PHE A 122 -3.50 6.70 16.83
C PHE A 122 -3.35 8.16 16.42
N TYR A 123 -3.67 8.52 15.17
CA TYR A 123 -3.62 9.91 14.70
C TYR A 123 -4.65 10.81 15.40
N ILE A 124 -5.87 10.31 15.62
CA ILE A 124 -6.91 11.06 16.35
C ILE A 124 -6.41 11.38 17.76
N ILE A 125 -5.85 10.39 18.46
CA ILE A 125 -5.30 10.59 19.81
C ILE A 125 -4.13 11.58 19.77
N ALA A 126 -3.19 11.38 18.83
CA ALA A 126 -2.02 12.23 18.69
C ALA A 126 -2.36 13.70 18.43
N PHE A 127 -3.32 13.96 17.54
CA PHE A 127 -3.81 15.32 17.26
C PHE A 127 -4.42 15.98 18.50
N ILE A 128 -5.25 15.26 19.27
CA ILE A 128 -5.86 15.79 20.50
C ILE A 128 -4.76 16.16 21.50
N VAL A 129 -3.80 15.28 21.72
CA VAL A 129 -2.65 15.54 22.62
C VAL A 129 -1.86 16.76 22.15
N GLN A 130 -1.60 16.87 20.85
CA GLN A 130 -0.88 18.01 20.26
C GLN A 130 -1.64 19.33 20.48
N LEU A 131 -2.97 19.34 20.33
CA LEU A 131 -3.77 20.55 20.60
C LEU A 131 -3.77 20.93 22.08
N ILE A 132 -3.88 19.96 22.99
CA ILE A 132 -3.82 20.21 24.44
C ILE A 132 -2.50 20.87 24.82
N VAL A 133 -1.38 20.35 24.30
CA VAL A 133 -0.05 20.95 24.53
C VAL A 133 0.05 22.33 23.88
N SER A 134 -0.47 22.52 22.67
CA SER A 134 -0.44 23.83 22.02
C SER A 134 -1.25 24.90 22.78
N ALA A 135 -2.31 24.49 23.48
CA ALA A 135 -3.14 25.36 24.30
C ALA A 135 -2.48 25.76 25.63
N SER A 136 -1.64 24.89 26.20
CA SER A 136 -0.93 25.16 27.46
C SER A 136 0.31 26.05 27.30
N ILE A 137 0.79 26.25 26.07
CA ILE A 137 1.93 27.12 25.78
C ILE A 137 1.51 28.60 25.88
N ASN A 138 2.24 29.38 26.70
CA ASN A 138 2.02 30.82 26.83
C ASN A 138 2.14 31.53 25.48
N HIS A 139 1.26 32.50 25.24
CA HIS A 139 1.17 33.27 23.98
C HIS A 139 2.46 34.04 23.64
N LEU A 140 3.34 34.25 24.63
CA LEU A 140 4.62 34.94 24.47
C LEU A 140 5.71 34.07 23.82
N TYR A 141 5.51 32.76 23.67
CA TYR A 141 6.49 31.88 23.01
C TYR A 141 6.28 31.83 21.50
N SER A 142 7.35 32.13 20.75
CA SER A 142 7.36 32.15 19.27
C SER A 142 7.00 30.81 18.62
N HIS A 143 7.04 29.69 19.36
CA HIS A 143 6.81 28.34 18.84
C HIS A 143 5.34 27.88 18.95
N ARG A 144 4.44 28.68 19.51
CA ARG A 144 3.02 28.32 19.67
C ARG A 144 2.29 28.13 18.33
N GLY A 145 2.56 28.99 17.35
CA GLY A 145 1.94 28.95 16.02
C GLY A 145 2.20 27.62 15.27
N PRO A 146 3.47 27.20 15.11
CA PRO A 146 3.82 25.92 14.47
C PRO A 146 3.16 24.71 15.11
N TYR A 147 3.06 24.64 16.44
CA TYR A 147 2.42 23.50 17.12
C TYR A 147 0.91 23.43 16.90
N ILE A 148 0.22 24.58 16.81
CA ILE A 148 -1.20 24.62 16.45
C ILE A 148 -1.37 24.15 15.01
N ALA A 149 -0.53 24.63 14.10
CA ALA A 149 -0.54 24.20 12.71
C ALA A 149 -0.30 22.69 12.60
N ALA A 150 0.69 22.14 13.30
CA ALA A 150 0.97 20.71 13.36
C ALA A 150 -0.26 19.90 13.81
N GLY A 151 -0.99 20.39 14.82
CA GLY A 151 -2.28 19.82 15.21
C GLY A 151 -3.29 19.83 14.06
N VAL A 152 -3.53 20.98 13.44
CA VAL A 152 -4.50 21.09 12.32
C VAL A 152 -4.13 20.17 11.15
N PHE A 153 -2.86 20.10 10.76
CA PHE A 153 -2.41 19.16 9.74
C PHE A 153 -2.52 17.70 10.20
N GLY A 154 -2.30 17.41 11.48
CA GLY A 154 -2.55 16.11 12.07
C GLY A 154 -4.01 15.67 11.99
N LEU A 155 -4.96 16.60 12.20
CA LEU A 155 -6.39 16.36 12.00
C LEU A 155 -6.72 16.08 10.54
N VAL A 156 -6.16 16.86 9.61
CA VAL A 156 -6.33 16.61 8.17
C VAL A 156 -5.81 15.23 7.83
N ASN A 157 -4.64 14.84 8.34
CA ASN A 157 -4.07 13.52 8.07
C ASN A 157 -4.92 12.39 8.66
N ALA A 158 -5.47 12.58 9.86
CA ALA A 158 -6.42 11.64 10.47
C ALA A 158 -7.68 11.48 9.59
N GLY A 159 -8.18 12.57 9.01
CA GLY A 159 -9.30 12.55 8.07
C GLY A 159 -8.97 11.80 6.79
N VAL A 160 -7.78 11.99 6.21
CA VAL A 160 -7.34 11.28 5.00
C VAL A 160 -7.20 9.79 5.28
N PHE A 161 -6.51 9.40 6.36
CA PHE A 161 -6.39 7.99 6.78
C PHE A 161 -7.77 7.37 7.09
N GLY A 162 -8.68 8.13 7.69
CA GLY A 162 -10.07 7.72 7.92
C GLY A 162 -10.83 7.47 6.63
N PHE A 163 -10.70 8.37 5.65
CA PHE A 163 -11.29 8.20 4.33
C PHE A 163 -10.68 7.03 3.55
N ALA A 164 -9.36 6.84 3.63
CA ALA A 164 -8.66 5.70 3.06
C ALA A 164 -9.20 4.38 3.65
N SER A 165 -9.31 4.30 4.98
CA SER A 165 -9.88 3.15 5.68
C SER A 165 -11.34 2.90 5.27
N TYR A 166 -12.15 3.96 5.10
CA TYR A 166 -13.53 3.84 4.64
C TYR A 166 -13.63 3.25 3.22
N LEU A 167 -12.86 3.78 2.26
CA LEU A 167 -12.83 3.25 0.88
C LEU A 167 -12.43 1.78 0.85
N LEU A 168 -11.45 1.42 1.67
CA LEU A 168 -10.96 0.05 1.76
C LEU A 168 -11.99 -0.89 2.41
N SER A 169 -12.77 -0.38 3.38
CA SER A 169 -13.88 -1.12 3.99
C SER A 169 -15.00 -1.40 2.98
N LEU A 170 -15.26 -0.46 2.06
CA LEU A 170 -16.24 -0.63 0.99
C LEU A 170 -15.78 -1.68 -0.01
N GLU A 171 -14.51 -1.64 -0.41
CA GLU A 171 -13.92 -2.64 -1.31
C GLU A 171 -13.96 -4.04 -0.68
N TRP A 172 -13.62 -4.16 0.61
CA TRP A 172 -13.72 -5.43 1.32
C TRP A 172 -15.14 -5.99 1.36
N LYS A 173 -16.15 -5.13 1.57
CA LYS A 173 -17.57 -5.54 1.51
C LYS A 173 -17.97 -6.00 0.11
N ARG A 174 -17.51 -5.31 -0.94
CA ARG A 174 -17.77 -5.67 -2.34
C ARG A 174 -17.18 -7.04 -2.69
N SER A 175 -15.94 -7.30 -2.28
CA SER A 175 -15.27 -8.59 -2.49
C SER A 175 -16.00 -9.76 -1.82
N LYS A 176 -16.62 -9.53 -0.66
CA LYS A 176 -17.44 -10.54 0.02
C LYS A 176 -18.79 -10.82 -0.65
N SER A 177 -19.39 -9.83 -1.31
CA SER A 177 -20.69 -9.97 -1.97
C SER A 177 -20.61 -10.69 -3.33
N THR A 178 -19.40 -10.88 -3.87
CA THR A 178 -19.19 -11.50 -5.19
C THR A 178 -18.79 -12.98 -5.08
N ASN A 179 -18.71 -13.51 -3.85
CA ASN A 179 -18.56 -14.94 -3.53
C ASN A 179 -19.86 -15.45 -2.92
#